data_AF-A0A0N4XJF4-F1
#
_entry.id   AF-A0A0N4XJF4-F1
#
_cell.length_a   1.000
_cell.length_b   1.000
_cell.length_c   1.000
_cell.angle_alpha   90.00
_cell.angle_beta   90.00
_cell.angle_gamma   90.00
#
_symmetry.space_group_name_H-M   'P 1'
#
loop_
_entity.id
_entity.type
_entity.pdbx_description
1 polymer ?
#
loop_
_entity_poly.entity_id
_entity_poly.type
_entity_poly.pdbx_seq_one_letter_code
_entity_poly.pdbx_strand_id
1 'polypeptide(L)'
;MAAKMVVSMCYIIVLLLVTLMAFGVSRQAITFPHEKWNWLLVRNIFYKPYFMLYGEVYAGEIDTCTNCVPGGWIPPVLMTIFLLVANILLINMLIAIFK
;
A
#
# COMPACT_ATOMS: atom_id res chain seq x y z
N MET A 1 -5.83 3.82 30.60
CA MET A 1 -5.47 2.49 30.04
C MET A 1 -5.40 2.49 28.53
N ALA A 2 -6.40 3.02 27.81
CA ALA A 2 -6.37 3.15 26.34
C ALA A 2 -5.12 3.87 25.78
N ALA A 3 -4.70 4.98 26.40
CA ALA A 3 -3.52 5.73 25.94
C ALA A 3 -2.21 4.91 25.95
N LYS A 4 -2.06 3.94 26.87
CA LYS A 4 -0.88 3.06 26.95
C LYS A 4 -0.86 2.04 25.79
N MET A 5 -2.04 1.59 25.36
CA MET A 5 -2.19 0.73 24.18
C MET A 5 -1.91 1.52 22.89
N VAL A 6 -2.40 2.76 22.78
CA VAL A 6 -2.13 3.64 21.63
C VAL A 6 -0.63 3.88 21.41
N VAL A 7 0.15 4.08 22.48
CA VAL A 7 1.61 4.24 22.36
C VAL A 7 2.28 2.97 21.83
N SER A 8 1.80 1.79 22.24
CA SER A 8 2.33 0.50 21.78
C SER A 8 1.99 0.22 20.31
N MET A 9 0.84 0.70 19.83
CA MET A 9 0.45 0.62 18.41
C MET A 9 1.22 1.57 17.51
N CYS A 10 1.75 2.67 18.04
CA CYS A 10 2.42 3.71 17.26
C CYS A 10 3.56 3.12 16.40
N TYR A 11 4.31 2.17 16.95
CA TYR A 11 5.36 1.46 16.22
C TYR A 11 4.83 0.66 15.02
N ILE A 12 3.70 -0.04 15.18
CA ILE A 12 3.08 -0.77 14.06
C ILE A 12 2.51 0.20 13.02
N ILE A 13 1.89 1.29 13.45
CA ILE A 13 1.35 2.32 12.54
C ILE A 13 2.48 2.92 11.70
N VAL A 14 3.62 3.22 12.30
CA VAL A 14 4.80 3.72 11.57
C VAL A 14 5.30 2.68 10.56
N LEU A 15 5.39 1.41 10.97
CA LEU A 15 5.82 0.33 10.09
C LEU A 15 4.85 0.11 8.92
N LEU A 16 3.54 0.19 9.18
CA LEU A 16 2.49 0.17 8.16
C LEU A 16 2.67 1.34 7.18
N LEU A 17 2.88 2.56 7.67
CA LEU A 17 3.12 3.72 6.82
C LEU A 17 4.34 3.56 5.91
N VAL A 18 5.44 2.99 6.42
CA VAL A 18 6.65 2.71 5.62
C VAL A 18 6.35 1.72 4.51
N THR A 19 5.68 0.61 4.81
CA THR A 19 5.32 -0.40 3.80
C THR A 19 4.34 0.14 2.75
N LEU A 20 3.38 0.96 3.18
CA LEU A 20 2.40 1.61 2.32
C LEU A 20 3.06 2.59 1.36
N MET A 21 3.99 3.43 1.85
CA MET A 21 4.77 4.33 1.01
C MET A 21 5.61 3.58 -0.02
N ALA A 22 6.32 2.52 0.39
CA ALA A 22 7.16 1.74 -0.49
C ALA A 22 6.35 1.18 -1.68
N PHE A 23 5.23 0.52 -1.41
CA PHE A 23 4.36 -0.02 -2.45
C PHE A 23 3.72 1.08 -3.30
N GLY A 24 3.18 2.14 -2.67
CA GLY A 24 2.51 3.24 -3.37
C GLY A 24 3.41 3.98 -4.35
N VAL A 25 4.65 4.27 -3.97
CA VAL A 25 5.65 4.93 -4.83
C VAL A 25 6.04 4.02 -5.98
N SER A 26 6.37 2.75 -5.72
CA SER A 26 6.73 1.80 -6.77
C SER A 26 5.61 1.62 -7.80
N ARG A 27 4.36 1.49 -7.34
CA ARG A 27 3.20 1.32 -8.21
C ARG A 27 2.95 2.56 -9.06
N GLN A 28 3.04 3.77 -8.49
CA GLN A 28 2.85 5.01 -9.23
C GLN A 28 3.97 5.24 -10.26
N ALA A 29 5.22 4.95 -9.89
CA ALA A 29 6.39 5.14 -10.76
C ALA A 29 6.37 4.22 -12.00
N ILE A 30 5.93 2.97 -11.84
CA ILE A 30 5.90 1.99 -12.95
C ILE A 30 4.67 2.22 -13.85
N THR A 31 3.50 2.48 -13.26
CA THR A 31 2.24 2.57 -14.02
C THR A 31 2.13 3.89 -14.78
N PHE A 32 2.70 4.98 -14.25
CA PHE A 32 2.56 6.33 -14.81
C PHE A 32 3.92 7.04 -14.94
N PRO A 33 4.80 6.57 -15.85
CA PRO A 33 6.18 7.08 -15.95
C PRO A 33 6.29 8.51 -16.49
N HIS A 34 5.27 8.99 -17.21
CA HIS A 34 5.29 10.30 -17.89
C HIS A 34 4.37 11.35 -17.25
N GLU A 35 3.94 11.13 -16.00
CA GLU A 35 3.12 12.09 -15.27
C GLU A 35 3.93 13.32 -14.80
N LYS A 36 3.32 14.50 -14.90
CA LYS A 36 3.92 15.74 -14.38
C LYS A 36 3.69 15.85 -12.88
N TRP A 37 4.55 16.60 -12.20
CA TRP A 37 4.40 16.87 -10.77
C TRP A 37 3.04 17.52 -10.47
N ASN A 38 2.24 16.85 -9.62
CA ASN A 38 0.95 17.34 -9.16
C ASN A 38 0.68 16.80 -7.74
N TRP A 39 -0.02 17.58 -6.91
CA TRP A 39 -0.48 17.15 -5.59
C TRP A 39 -1.36 15.90 -5.62
N LEU A 40 -2.02 15.64 -6.76
CA LEU A 40 -2.75 14.39 -6.96
C LEU A 40 -1.85 13.14 -6.95
N LEU A 41 -0.57 13.23 -7.34
CA LEU A 41 0.35 12.07 -7.29
C LEU A 41 0.55 11.60 -5.86
N VAL A 42 0.79 12.54 -4.93
CA VAL A 42 0.94 12.24 -3.50
C VAL A 42 -0.32 11.56 -3.00
N ARG A 43 -1.51 12.10 -3.32
CA ARG A 43 -2.77 11.46 -2.97
C ARG A 43 -2.83 10.03 -3.51
N ASN A 44 -2.51 9.80 -4.78
CA ASN A 44 -2.61 8.47 -5.40
C ASN A 44 -1.64 7.44 -4.80
N ILE A 45 -0.45 7.88 -4.37
CA ILE A 45 0.57 7.06 -3.71
C ILE A 45 0.05 6.52 -2.36
N PHE A 46 -0.63 7.34 -1.56
CA PHE A 46 -1.12 6.91 -0.24
C PHE A 46 -2.53 6.33 -0.27
N TYR A 47 -3.42 6.93 -1.06
CA TYR A 47 -4.86 6.66 -0.99
C TYR A 47 -5.18 5.26 -1.52
N LYS A 48 -4.70 4.86 -2.71
CA LYS A 48 -5.06 3.53 -3.25
C LYS A 48 -4.53 2.37 -2.39
N PRO A 49 -3.25 2.36 -1.98
CA PRO A 49 -2.75 1.33 -1.07
C PRO A 49 -3.46 1.28 0.28
N TYR A 50 -3.94 2.42 0.78
CA TYR A 50 -4.74 2.46 2.00
C TYR A 50 -6.07 1.72 1.85
N PHE A 51 -6.83 1.93 0.77
CA PHE A 51 -8.08 1.17 0.52
C PHE A 51 -7.82 -0.30 0.23
N MET A 52 -6.66 -0.65 -0.35
CA MET A 52 -6.25 -2.04 -0.53
C MET A 52 -6.12 -2.80 0.79
N LEU A 53 -5.78 -2.13 1.90
CA LEU A 53 -5.79 -2.75 3.23
C LEU A 53 -7.20 -3.17 3.69
N TYR A 54 -8.23 -2.46 3.23
CA TYR A 54 -9.62 -2.76 3.54
C TYR A 54 -10.28 -3.72 2.54
N GLY A 55 -9.53 -4.26 1.58
CA GLY A 55 -10.02 -5.26 0.62
C GLY A 55 -10.31 -4.73 -0.78
N GLU A 56 -10.10 -3.44 -1.06
CA GLU A 56 -10.28 -2.88 -2.40
C GLU A 56 -9.06 -3.14 -3.28
N VAL A 57 -9.15 -4.10 -4.20
CA VAL A 57 -8.01 -4.58 -5.02
C VAL A 57 -7.86 -3.79 -6.33
N TYR A 58 -8.80 -2.93 -6.71
CA TYR A 58 -8.77 -2.16 -7.97
C TYR A 58 -8.49 -3.05 -9.21
N ALA A 59 -9.14 -4.21 -9.30
CA ALA A 59 -8.85 -5.24 -10.31
C ALA A 59 -8.88 -4.74 -11.77
N GLY A 60 -9.71 -3.74 -12.07
CA GLY A 60 -9.79 -3.15 -13.42
C GLY A 60 -8.57 -2.30 -13.82
N GLU A 61 -7.71 -1.93 -12.88
CA GLU A 61 -6.45 -1.21 -13.14
C GLU A 61 -5.25 -2.17 -13.26
N ILE A 62 -5.42 -3.43 -12.88
CA ILE A 62 -4.37 -4.45 -12.92
C ILE A 62 -4.26 -4.96 -14.35
N ASP A 63 -3.05 -4.93 -14.90
CA ASP A 63 -2.72 -5.48 -16.22
C ASP A 63 -3.48 -4.83 -17.40
N THR A 64 -3.65 -3.51 -17.34
CA THR A 64 -4.21 -2.75 -18.46
C THR A 64 -3.17 -2.64 -19.58
N CYS A 65 -3.16 -3.61 -20.49
CA CYS A 65 -2.34 -3.63 -21.72
C CYS A 65 -2.61 -2.46 -22.69
N THR A 66 -3.44 -1.49 -22.31
CA THR A 66 -3.68 -0.26 -23.08
C THR A 66 -2.48 0.67 -23.10
N ASN A 67 -1.61 0.62 -22.07
CA ASN A 67 -0.33 1.33 -22.02
C ASN A 67 0.75 0.36 -21.54
N CYS A 68 1.16 -0.59 -22.39
CA CYS A 68 2.21 -1.57 -22.07
C CYS A 68 3.57 -0.88 -21.82
N VAL A 69 3.80 -0.46 -20.59
CA VAL A 69 5.12 -0.02 -20.12
C VAL A 69 5.96 -1.25 -19.81
N PRO A 70 7.25 -1.29 -20.23
CA PRO A 70 8.17 -2.35 -19.81
C PRO A 70 8.18 -2.47 -18.28
N GLY A 71 7.87 -3.67 -17.76
CA GLY A 71 7.78 -3.89 -16.31
C GLY A 71 6.38 -3.80 -15.70
N GLY A 72 5.31 -3.71 -16.50
CA GLY A 72 3.93 -3.71 -16.02
C GLY A 72 3.50 -4.96 -15.21
N TRP A 73 4.29 -6.04 -15.24
CA TRP A 73 4.10 -7.24 -14.42
C TRP A 73 4.62 -7.11 -12.99
N ILE A 74 5.44 -6.09 -12.70
CA ILE A 74 6.03 -5.86 -11.37
C ILE A 74 4.98 -5.35 -10.36
N PRO A 75 4.11 -4.37 -10.66
CA PRO A 75 3.10 -3.90 -9.71
C PRO A 75 2.12 -4.98 -9.22
N PRO A 76 1.61 -5.91 -10.05
CA PRO A 76 0.81 -7.04 -9.58
C PRO A 76 1.56 -7.94 -8.59
N VAL A 77 2.83 -8.23 -8.86
CA VAL A 77 3.68 -9.04 -7.96
C VAL A 77 3.94 -8.30 -6.64
N LEU A 78 4.28 -7.02 -6.69
CA LEU A 78 4.46 -6.21 -5.48
C LEU A 78 3.17 -6.08 -4.68
N MET A 79 2.02 -6.04 -5.34
CA MET A 79 0.71 -5.95 -4.71
C MET A 79 0.39 -7.21 -3.90
N THR A 80 0.68 -8.41 -4.42
CA THR A 80 0.46 -9.65 -3.67
C THR A 80 1.35 -9.72 -2.43
N ILE A 81 2.62 -9.33 -2.56
CA ILE A 81 3.56 -9.23 -1.42
C ILE A 81 3.06 -8.21 -0.40
N PHE A 82 2.64 -7.03 -0.85
CA PHE A 82 2.12 -5.97 0.02
C PHE A 82 0.88 -6.42 0.79
N LEU A 83 -0.11 -7.01 0.12
CA LEU A 83 -1.33 -7.49 0.77
C LEU A 83 -1.03 -8.61 1.78
N LEU A 84 -0.09 -9.51 1.47
CA LEU A 84 0.34 -10.55 2.39
C LEU A 84 1.00 -9.96 3.64
N VAL A 85 1.96 -9.04 3.48
CA VAL A 85 2.64 -8.41 4.62
C VAL A 85 1.67 -7.54 5.43
N ALA A 86 0.88 -6.69 4.78
CA ALA A 86 0.05 -5.74 5.48
C ALA A 86 -1.19 -6.37 6.12
N ASN A 87 -1.91 -7.25 5.41
CA ASN A 87 -3.15 -7.82 5.94
C ASN A 87 -2.92 -9.06 6.82
N ILE A 88 -1.90 -9.88 6.55
CA ILE A 88 -1.66 -11.10 7.34
C ILE A 88 -0.66 -10.85 8.47
N LEU A 89 0.35 -10.00 8.28
CA LEU A 89 1.37 -9.78 9.31
C LEU A 89 1.00 -8.63 10.24
N LEU A 90 0.67 -7.45 9.68
CA LEU A 90 0.48 -6.24 10.50
C LEU A 90 -0.86 -6.20 11.24
N ILE A 91 -1.96 -6.58 10.59
CA ILE A 91 -3.28 -6.63 11.25
C ILE A 91 -3.31 -7.71 12.35
N ASN A 92 -2.76 -8.90 12.08
CA ASN A 92 -2.72 -9.95 13.09
C ASN A 92 -1.78 -9.60 14.26
N MET A 93 -0.69 -8.89 14.00
CA MET A 93 0.19 -8.39 15.06
C MET A 93 -0.48 -7.27 15.88
N LEU A 94 -1.27 -6.40 15.26
CA LEU A 94 -2.10 -5.40 15.96
C LEU A 94 -3.09 -6.08 16.92
N ILE A 95 -3.81 -7.11 16.45
CA ILE A 95 -4.74 -7.89 17.28
C ILE A 95 -4.00 -8.57 18.44
N ALA A 96 -2.79 -9.07 18.21
CA ALA A 96 -1.97 -9.71 19.24
C ALA A 96 -1.47 -8.76 20.34
N ILE A 97 -1.28 -7.46 20.04
CA ILE A 97 -0.86 -6.46 21.06
C ILE A 97 -2.03 -6.02 21.95
N PHE A 98 -3.25 -6.10 21.44
CA PHE A 98 -4.46 -5.73 22.20
C PHE A 98 -4.99 -6.82 23.11
N LYS A 99 -4.62 -8.07 22.85
CA LYS A 99 -5.01 -9.24 23.63
C LYS A 99 -4.06 -9.44 24.80
#